data_AF-A0A2S1WGC0-F1
#
_entry.id   AF-A0A2S1WGC0-F1
#
_cell.length_a   1.000
_cell.length_b   1.000
_cell.length_c   1.000
_cell.angle_alpha   90.00
_cell.angle_beta   90.00
_cell.angle_gamma   90.00
#
_symmetry.space_group_name_H-M   'P 1'
#
loop_
_entity.id
_entity.type
_entity.pdbx_description
1 polymer ?
#
loop_
_entity_poly.entity_id
_entity_poly.type
_entity_poly.pdbx_seq_one_letter_code
_entity_poly.pdbx_strand_id
1 'polypeptide(L)'
;GDWDFWVDWKDRRLWPTIVPILLVTFPAAAQYFFWVHYRLPFGSTFLCLAPLVGEWLDRSINFLGWTYYPVNLIWPTSLIPQALFLDIVLLLSRSWIITMIVGSRGFSLLMYPNNWVILARFHQPSDQYGQLMSVADLIGYHYVRTSMPEYIRIIERGTMRTFGKDV
;
A
#
# COMPACT_ATOMS: atom_id res chain seq x y z
N GLY A 1 3.41 -7.59 3.12
CA GLY A 1 3.99 -8.46 2.08
C GLY A 1 2.94 -8.73 1.02
N ASP A 2 2.01 -9.64 1.29
CA ASP A 2 1.19 -10.25 0.24
C ASP A 2 0.30 -9.26 -0.56
N TRP A 3 -0.41 -8.36 0.11
CA TRP A 3 -1.17 -7.28 -0.55
C TRP A 3 -0.30 -6.22 -1.24
N ASP A 4 0.98 -6.17 -0.88
CA ASP A 4 1.92 -5.29 -1.56
C ASP A 4 2.44 -5.92 -2.85
N PHE A 5 2.49 -7.26 -2.91
CA PHE A 5 3.06 -7.96 -4.06
C PHE A 5 2.25 -7.80 -5.33
N TRP A 6 0.93 -7.84 -5.25
CA TRP A 6 0.10 -8.07 -6.42
C TRP A 6 -1.00 -7.03 -6.59
N VAL A 7 -1.18 -6.55 -7.82
CA VAL A 7 -2.25 -5.59 -8.15
C VAL A 7 -3.64 -6.18 -7.90
N ASP A 8 -3.84 -7.47 -8.14
CA ASP A 8 -5.11 -8.17 -7.87
C ASP A 8 -5.35 -8.42 -6.38
N TRP A 9 -4.40 -8.11 -5.50
CA TRP A 9 -4.61 -8.14 -4.06
C TRP A 9 -4.97 -6.75 -3.49
N LYS A 10 -4.74 -5.66 -4.22
CA LYS A 10 -4.97 -4.29 -3.74
C LYS A 10 -6.46 -3.93 -3.76
N ASP A 11 -7.21 -4.52 -2.85
CA ASP A 11 -8.65 -4.37 -2.70
C ASP A 11 -9.05 -3.12 -1.90
N ARG A 12 -10.34 -2.96 -1.61
CA ARG A 12 -10.87 -1.80 -0.88
C ARG A 12 -10.92 -2.00 0.63
N ARG A 13 -10.84 -3.24 1.12
CA ARG A 13 -11.04 -3.53 2.54
C ARG A 13 -9.76 -3.92 3.25
N LEU A 14 -9.07 -4.95 2.77
CA LEU A 14 -7.98 -5.57 3.53
C LEU A 14 -6.66 -4.87 3.28
N TRP A 15 -6.34 -4.54 2.03
CA TRP A 15 -5.15 -3.77 1.69
C TRP A 15 -5.08 -2.42 2.42
N PRO A 16 -6.09 -1.51 2.34
CA PRO A 16 -6.03 -0.22 3.03
C PRO A 16 -6.22 -0.31 4.54
N THR A 17 -6.56 -1.48 5.09
CA THR A 17 -6.60 -1.70 6.55
C THR A 17 -5.27 -2.23 7.05
N ILE A 18 -4.80 -3.34 6.50
CA ILE A 18 -3.64 -4.09 7.02
C ILE A 18 -2.35 -3.32 6.75
N VAL A 19 -2.17 -2.80 5.54
CA VAL A 19 -0.92 -2.16 5.13
C VAL A 19 -0.57 -0.95 6.00
N PRO A 20 -1.43 0.07 6.20
CA PRO A 20 -1.05 1.21 7.03
C PRO A 20 -0.87 0.83 8.51
N ILE A 21 -1.64 -0.12 9.05
CA ILE A 21 -1.49 -0.59 10.44
C ILE A 21 -0.11 -1.22 10.66
N LEU A 22 0.34 -2.06 9.73
CA LEU A 22 1.65 -2.69 9.84
C LEU A 22 2.78 -1.69 9.59
N LEU A 23 2.62 -0.82 8.58
CA LEU A 23 3.67 0.07 8.12
C LEU A 23 3.93 1.26 9.04
N VAL A 24 3.02 1.66 9.92
CA VAL A 24 3.24 2.81 10.81
C VAL A 24 4.24 2.52 11.95
N THR A 25 4.47 1.24 12.27
CA THR A 25 5.28 0.78 13.42
C THR A 25 6.72 1.31 13.39
N PHE A 26 7.42 1.02 12.31
CA PHE A 26 8.81 1.39 12.09
C PHE A 26 8.98 2.91 11.92
N PRO A 27 8.19 3.61 11.08
CA PRO A 27 8.25 5.06 10.94
C PRO A 27 8.03 5.81 12.25
N ALA A 28 7.13 5.34 13.12
CA ALA A 28 6.95 5.91 14.45
C ALA A 28 8.21 5.75 15.32
N ALA A 29 8.87 4.59 15.27
CA ALA A 29 10.13 4.38 15.98
C ALA A 29 11.27 5.26 15.45
N ALA A 30 11.39 5.41 14.13
CA ALA A 30 12.38 6.29 13.53
C ALA A 30 12.09 7.76 13.84
N GLN A 31 10.84 8.20 13.80
CA GLN A 31 10.46 9.53 14.27
C GLN A 31 10.93 9.77 15.68
N TYR A 32 10.67 8.84 16.61
CA TYR A 32 11.15 8.95 17.98
C TYR A 32 12.67 9.14 18.05
N PHE A 33 13.42 8.28 17.37
CA PHE A 33 14.88 8.36 17.35
C PHE A 33 15.39 9.71 16.82
N PHE A 34 14.99 10.09 15.60
CA PHE A 34 15.48 11.31 14.94
C PHE A 34 15.01 12.60 15.61
N TRP A 35 13.77 12.63 16.10
CA TRP A 35 13.19 13.82 16.72
C TRP A 35 13.72 14.06 18.13
N VAL A 36 13.85 13.02 18.96
CA VAL A 36 14.30 13.17 20.35
C VAL A 36 15.78 13.52 20.42
N HIS A 37 16.62 12.83 19.65
CA HIS A 37 18.07 12.99 19.74
C HIS A 37 18.61 14.15 18.90
N TYR A 38 18.01 14.41 17.74
CA TYR A 38 18.57 15.35 16.74
C TYR A 38 17.61 16.46 16.31
N ARG A 39 16.35 16.44 16.75
CA ARG A 39 15.29 17.37 16.31
C ARG A 39 15.11 17.41 14.79
N LEU A 40 15.37 16.28 14.12
CA LEU A 40 15.27 16.14 12.68
C LEU A 40 13.85 15.68 12.28
N PRO A 41 13.11 16.45 11.47
CA PRO A 41 11.71 16.17 11.13
C PRO A 41 11.56 15.33 9.85
N PHE A 42 12.31 14.23 9.74
CA PHE A 42 12.24 13.36 8.55
C PHE A 42 12.25 11.86 8.90
N GLY A 43 12.07 11.50 10.17
CA GLY A 43 12.25 10.13 10.63
C GLY A 43 11.32 9.14 9.94
N SER A 44 10.05 9.51 9.73
CA SER A 44 9.10 8.66 9.02
C SER A 44 9.47 8.54 7.54
N THR A 45 9.78 9.66 6.90
CA THR A 45 10.04 9.72 5.46
C THR A 45 11.31 8.96 5.11
N PHE A 46 12.37 9.11 5.90
CA PHE A 46 13.62 8.36 5.74
C PHE A 46 13.37 6.85 5.80
N LEU A 47 12.58 6.40 6.76
CA LEU A 47 12.32 4.98 6.93
C LEU A 47 11.30 4.42 5.95
N CYS A 48 10.41 5.22 5.37
CA CYS A 48 9.55 4.78 4.28
C CYS A 48 10.26 4.76 2.92
N LEU A 49 11.34 5.54 2.74
CA LEU A 49 12.13 5.52 1.51
C LEU A 49 12.94 4.23 1.37
N ALA A 50 13.56 3.75 2.45
CA ALA A 50 14.37 2.53 2.42
C ALA A 50 13.60 1.27 1.92
N PRO A 51 12.43 0.89 2.47
CA PRO A 51 11.66 -0.25 1.99
C PRO A 51 11.13 0.00 0.58
N LEU A 52 10.69 1.22 0.24
CA LEU A 52 10.20 1.51 -1.11
C LEU A 52 11.31 1.31 -2.16
N VAL A 53 12.53 1.76 -1.89
CA VAL A 53 13.69 1.53 -2.77
C VAL A 53 14.02 0.04 -2.84
N GLY A 54 14.04 -0.65 -1.69
CA GLY A 54 14.27 -2.10 -1.64
C GLY A 54 13.23 -2.89 -2.44
N GLU A 55 11.96 -2.55 -2.28
CA GLU A 55 10.83 -3.13 -3.01
C GLU A 55 11.01 -2.88 -4.51
N TRP A 56 11.24 -1.65 -4.95
CA TRP A 56 11.44 -1.36 -6.37
C TRP A 56 12.63 -2.08 -6.98
N LEU A 57 13.75 -2.21 -6.26
CA LEU A 57 14.90 -2.97 -6.69
C LEU A 57 14.56 -4.45 -6.86
N ASP A 58 13.93 -5.05 -5.85
CA ASP A 58 13.50 -6.45 -5.89
C ASP A 58 12.48 -6.72 -6.99
N ARG A 59 11.49 -5.82 -7.15
CA ARG A 59 10.47 -5.90 -8.21
C ARG A 59 11.10 -5.84 -9.60
N SER A 60 12.11 -5.00 -9.79
CA SER A 60 12.74 -4.80 -11.09
C SER A 60 13.73 -5.91 -11.42
N ILE A 61 14.58 -6.30 -10.47
CA ILE A 61 15.66 -7.27 -10.70
C ILE A 61 15.11 -8.70 -10.65
N ASN A 62 14.33 -9.05 -9.63
CA ASN A 62 13.87 -10.42 -9.41
C ASN A 62 12.51 -10.67 -10.10
N PHE A 63 11.48 -9.90 -9.76
CA PHE A 63 10.15 -10.18 -10.30
C PHE A 63 10.06 -9.95 -11.82
N LEU A 64 10.58 -8.82 -12.32
CA LEU A 64 10.63 -8.57 -13.76
C LEU A 64 11.85 -9.25 -14.41
N GLY A 65 13.07 -9.00 -13.90
CA GLY A 65 14.31 -9.43 -14.56
C GLY A 65 14.55 -10.95 -14.56
N TRP A 66 14.19 -11.65 -13.50
CA TRP A 66 14.37 -13.10 -13.39
C TRP A 66 13.09 -13.88 -13.75
N THR A 67 11.94 -13.47 -13.23
CA THR A 67 10.68 -14.25 -13.32
C THR A 67 9.68 -13.69 -14.32
N TYR A 68 10.00 -12.57 -14.98
CA TYR A 68 9.23 -11.99 -16.09
C TYR A 68 7.78 -11.58 -15.75
N TYR A 69 7.47 -11.32 -14.48
CA TYR A 69 6.21 -10.68 -14.11
C TYR A 69 6.22 -9.21 -14.53
N PRO A 70 5.14 -8.71 -15.14
CA PRO A 70 5.09 -7.33 -15.63
C PRO A 70 5.03 -6.37 -14.45
N VAL A 71 5.68 -5.20 -14.57
CA VAL A 71 5.66 -4.15 -13.52
C VAL A 71 4.24 -3.75 -13.12
N ASN A 72 3.29 -3.79 -14.06
CA ASN A 72 1.88 -3.52 -13.82
C ASN A 72 1.22 -4.50 -12.82
N LEU A 73 1.73 -5.72 -12.67
CA LEU A 73 1.25 -6.70 -11.69
C LEU A 73 1.88 -6.46 -10.31
N ILE A 74 3.13 -6.00 -10.27
CA ILE A 74 4.00 -6.10 -9.09
C ILE A 74 4.34 -4.76 -8.44
N TRP A 75 3.69 -3.66 -8.80
CA TRP A 75 4.10 -2.34 -8.29
C TRP A 75 3.85 -2.22 -6.76
N PRO A 76 4.81 -1.64 -6.02
CA PRO A 76 4.70 -1.47 -4.57
C PRO A 76 3.77 -0.32 -4.20
N THR A 77 3.22 -0.40 -2.99
CA THR A 77 2.38 0.65 -2.40
C THR A 77 3.19 1.92 -2.17
N SER A 78 2.69 3.06 -2.63
CA SER A 78 3.29 4.37 -2.38
C SER A 78 3.12 4.79 -0.92
N LEU A 79 4.24 4.98 -0.23
CA LEU A 79 4.30 5.31 1.21
C LEU A 79 4.68 6.76 1.50
N ILE A 80 5.30 7.45 0.53
CA ILE A 80 5.95 8.74 0.77
C ILE A 80 4.97 9.81 1.27
N PRO A 81 3.79 10.03 0.67
CA PRO A 81 2.87 11.08 1.14
C PRO A 81 2.31 10.84 2.55
N GLN A 82 2.11 9.56 2.92
CA GLN A 82 1.66 9.18 4.26
C GLN A 82 2.76 9.52 5.29
N ALA A 83 4.00 9.17 4.98
CA ALA A 83 5.16 9.43 5.83
C ALA A 83 5.45 10.94 6.00
N LEU A 84 5.36 11.69 4.90
CA LEU A 84 5.50 13.16 4.93
C LEU A 84 4.45 13.80 5.83
N PHE A 85 3.19 13.37 5.73
CA PHE A 85 2.13 13.89 6.61
C PHE A 85 2.45 13.66 8.09
N LEU A 86 2.91 12.44 8.43
CA LEU A 86 3.26 12.06 9.79
C LEU A 86 4.45 12.90 10.33
N ASP A 87 5.47 13.17 9.51
CA ASP A 87 6.60 14.06 9.85
C ASP A 87 6.20 15.53 9.98
N ILE A 88 5.33 16.03 9.09
CA ILE A 88 4.85 17.42 9.14
C ILE A 88 4.01 17.68 10.39
N VAL A 89 3.14 16.74 10.78
CA VAL A 89 2.35 16.87 12.02
C VAL A 89 3.27 16.96 13.24
N LEU A 90 4.32 16.13 13.30
CA LEU A 90 5.29 16.18 14.38
C LEU A 90 6.10 17.48 14.38
N LEU A 91 6.52 17.95 13.21
CA LEU A 91 7.26 19.21 13.05
C LEU A 91 6.45 20.42 13.53
N LEU A 92 5.18 20.50 13.13
CA LEU A 92 4.31 21.64 13.44
C LEU A 92 3.83 21.61 14.90
N SER A 93 3.36 20.45 15.38
CA SER A 93 2.77 20.33 16.71
C SER A 93 3.82 20.17 17.82
N ARG A 94 5.00 19.65 17.49
CA ARG A 94 6.07 19.25 18.42
C ARG A 94 5.59 18.31 19.55
N SER A 95 4.47 17.63 19.36
CA SER A 95 3.80 16.83 20.39
C SER A 95 3.55 15.40 19.90
N TRP A 96 4.05 14.44 20.68
CA TRP A 96 3.83 13.02 20.41
C TRP A 96 2.36 12.62 20.46
N ILE A 97 1.58 13.24 21.35
CA ILE A 97 0.16 12.94 21.50
C ILE A 97 -0.61 13.38 20.24
N ILE A 98 -0.29 14.56 19.72
CA ILE A 98 -0.93 15.08 18.50
C ILE A 98 -0.53 14.23 17.29
N THR A 99 0.75 13.88 17.15
CA THR A 99 1.20 12.99 16.06
C THR A 99 0.58 11.60 16.14
N MET A 100 0.45 11.04 17.35
CA MET A 100 -0.21 9.75 17.55
C MET A 100 -1.68 9.76 17.13
N ILE A 101 -2.41 10.85 17.35
CA ILE A 101 -3.84 10.92 17.00
C ILE A 101 -4.03 11.39 15.55
N VAL A 102 -3.51 12.57 15.23
CA VAL A 102 -3.73 13.23 13.93
C VAL A 102 -2.80 12.65 12.87
N GLY A 103 -1.52 12.47 13.22
CA GLY A 103 -0.51 11.92 12.31
C GLY A 103 -0.86 10.50 11.88
N SER A 104 -1.17 9.59 12.82
CA SER A 104 -1.54 8.21 12.48
C SER A 104 -2.85 8.13 11.68
N ARG A 105 -3.84 8.96 12.01
CA ARG A 105 -5.10 9.05 11.25
C ARG A 105 -4.84 9.50 9.82
N GLY A 106 -4.05 10.54 9.62
CA GLY A 106 -3.68 10.98 8.28
C GLY A 106 -2.82 9.97 7.52
N PHE A 107 -1.88 9.30 8.20
CA PHE A 107 -1.08 8.22 7.62
C PHE A 107 -2.00 7.13 7.04
N SER A 108 -2.98 6.66 7.81
CA SER A 108 -3.91 5.63 7.34
C SER A 108 -4.87 6.15 6.25
N LEU A 109 -5.44 7.34 6.40
CA LEU A 109 -6.44 7.86 5.46
C LEU A 109 -5.85 8.26 4.10
N LEU A 110 -4.60 8.73 4.07
CA LEU A 110 -3.92 9.14 2.84
C LEU A 110 -3.46 7.96 1.99
N MET A 111 -3.43 6.75 2.54
CA MET A 111 -2.97 5.55 1.86
C MET A 111 -3.74 5.31 0.55
N TYR A 112 -5.06 5.19 0.62
CA TYR A 112 -5.87 4.84 -0.55
C TYR A 112 -5.92 5.97 -1.60
N PRO A 113 -6.18 7.25 -1.25
CA PRO A 113 -6.19 8.35 -2.22
C PRO A 113 -4.86 8.55 -2.94
N ASN A 114 -3.74 8.40 -2.23
CA ASN A 114 -2.41 8.51 -2.82
C ASN A 114 -2.16 7.41 -3.86
N ASN A 115 -2.50 6.17 -3.53
CA ASN A 115 -2.27 5.04 -4.42
C ASN A 115 -3.30 4.94 -5.56
N TRP A 116 -4.47 5.59 -5.41
CA TRP A 116 -5.52 5.58 -6.42
C TRP A 116 -5.05 6.07 -7.79
N VAL A 117 -4.11 7.02 -7.83
CA VAL A 117 -3.53 7.56 -9.07
C VAL A 117 -2.93 6.45 -9.95
N ILE A 118 -2.35 5.41 -9.33
CA ILE A 118 -1.79 4.24 -10.02
C ILE A 118 -2.87 3.15 -10.16
N LEU A 119 -3.66 2.93 -9.11
CA LEU A 119 -4.60 1.81 -9.02
C LEU A 119 -5.82 1.94 -9.95
N ALA A 120 -6.28 3.16 -10.24
CA ALA A 120 -7.54 3.43 -10.95
C ALA A 120 -7.60 2.78 -12.34
N ARG A 121 -6.50 2.80 -13.10
CA ARG A 121 -6.43 2.17 -14.43
C ARG A 121 -6.64 0.66 -14.40
N PHE A 122 -6.31 0.01 -13.29
CA PHE A 122 -6.47 -1.44 -13.14
C PHE A 122 -7.89 -1.84 -12.70
N HIS A 123 -8.70 -0.87 -12.27
CA HIS A 123 -10.11 -1.06 -11.93
C HIS A 123 -11.04 -0.85 -13.13
N GLN A 124 -10.50 -0.63 -14.33
CA GLN A 124 -11.32 -0.61 -15.54
C GLN A 124 -11.97 -1.98 -15.76
N PRO A 125 -13.27 -2.02 -16.09
CA PRO A 125 -13.97 -3.26 -16.38
C PRO A 125 -13.56 -3.83 -17.74
N SER A 126 -13.48 -5.15 -17.83
CA SER A 126 -13.25 -5.91 -19.06
C SER A 126 -14.19 -7.12 -19.08
N ASP A 127 -14.74 -7.43 -20.24
CA ASP A 127 -15.53 -8.65 -20.45
C ASP A 127 -14.62 -9.76 -20.98
N GLN A 128 -14.55 -10.87 -20.25
CA GLN A 128 -13.78 -12.05 -20.57
C GLN A 128 -14.72 -13.25 -20.62
N TYR A 129 -15.02 -13.73 -21.82
CA TYR A 129 -15.90 -14.88 -22.02
C TYR A 129 -17.29 -14.74 -21.36
N GLY A 130 -17.85 -13.53 -21.33
CA GLY A 130 -19.14 -13.25 -20.70
C GLY A 130 -19.08 -13.04 -19.18
N GLN A 131 -17.87 -12.94 -18.61
CA GLN A 131 -17.65 -12.59 -17.21
C GLN A 131 -16.98 -11.22 -17.09
N LEU A 132 -17.50 -10.42 -16.17
CA LEU A 132 -16.90 -9.14 -15.81
C LEU A 132 -15.66 -9.36 -14.95
N MET A 133 -14.50 -8.90 -15.43
CA MET A 133 -13.25 -8.88 -14.68
C MET A 133 -12.69 -7.47 -14.64
N SER A 134 -11.98 -7.10 -13.57
CA SER A 134 -11.16 -5.90 -13.61
C SER A 134 -9.89 -6.16 -14.42
N VAL A 135 -9.25 -5.11 -14.95
CA VAL A 135 -7.92 -5.24 -15.57
C VAL A 135 -6.90 -5.82 -14.57
N ALA A 136 -7.02 -5.53 -13.28
CA ALA A 136 -6.18 -6.13 -12.23
C ALA A 136 -6.33 -7.66 -12.18
N ASP A 137 -7.58 -8.15 -12.14
CA ASP A 137 -7.88 -9.59 -12.13
C ASP A 137 -7.40 -10.26 -13.42
N LEU A 138 -7.55 -9.59 -14.56
CA LEU A 138 -7.12 -10.09 -15.85
C LEU A 138 -5.60 -10.26 -15.92
N ILE A 139 -4.84 -9.29 -15.43
CA ILE A 139 -3.38 -9.39 -15.33
C ILE A 139 -3.01 -10.55 -14.38
N GLY A 140 -3.64 -10.64 -13.22
CA GLY A 140 -3.41 -11.73 -12.26
C GLY A 140 -3.75 -13.13 -12.81
N TYR A 141 -4.68 -13.22 -13.75
CA TYR A 141 -5.08 -14.45 -14.45
C TYR A 141 -4.12 -14.82 -15.59
N HIS A 142 -3.69 -13.86 -16.42
CA HIS A 142 -2.77 -14.14 -17.53
C HIS A 142 -1.36 -14.51 -17.07
N TYR A 143 -0.86 -13.86 -16.03
CA TYR A 143 0.49 -14.10 -15.53
C TYR A 143 0.44 -15.16 -14.43
N VAL A 144 0.55 -16.41 -14.87
CA VAL A 144 0.44 -17.60 -14.00
C VAL A 144 1.49 -17.56 -12.90
N ARG A 145 1.01 -17.61 -11.67
CA ARG A 145 1.80 -17.73 -10.45
C ARG A 145 1.60 -19.15 -9.90
N THR A 146 2.66 -19.96 -9.94
CA THR A 146 2.62 -21.41 -9.67
C THR A 146 1.97 -21.80 -8.32
N SER A 147 2.12 -20.94 -7.31
CA SER A 147 1.59 -21.16 -5.96
C SER A 147 0.56 -20.11 -5.51
N MET A 148 -0.04 -19.36 -6.45
CA MET A 148 -1.04 -18.32 -6.15
C MET A 148 -2.38 -18.61 -6.84
N PRO A 149 -3.09 -19.69 -6.47
CA PRO A 149 -4.46 -19.87 -6.91
C PRO A 149 -5.36 -18.77 -6.33
N GLU A 150 -6.42 -18.41 -7.07
CA GLU A 150 -7.30 -17.28 -6.75
C GLU A 150 -7.87 -17.35 -5.33
N TYR A 151 -8.18 -18.54 -4.82
CA TYR A 151 -8.82 -18.72 -3.52
C TYR A 151 -7.94 -18.33 -2.33
N ILE A 152 -6.62 -18.18 -2.50
CA ILE A 152 -5.71 -17.70 -1.45
C ILE A 152 -5.83 -16.19 -1.26
N ARG A 153 -6.37 -15.46 -2.26
CA ARG A 153 -6.60 -14.01 -2.16
C ARG A 153 -7.49 -13.69 -0.99
N ILE A 154 -6.96 -12.91 -0.06
CA ILE A 154 -7.72 -12.35 1.03
C ILE A 154 -8.11 -10.92 0.63
N ILE A 155 -9.23 -10.80 -0.07
CA ILE A 155 -9.79 -9.55 -0.59
C ILE A 155 -11.26 -9.43 -0.19
N GLU A 156 -11.85 -8.25 -0.38
CA GLU A 156 -13.28 -8.05 -0.24
C GLU A 156 -14.10 -9.04 -1.12
N ARG A 157 -14.98 -9.84 -0.48
CA ARG A 157 -15.93 -10.74 -1.16
C ARG A 157 -17.41 -10.44 -0.83
N GLY A 158 -17.67 -9.24 -0.32
CA GLY A 158 -19.01 -8.80 0.11
C GLY A 158 -19.47 -9.47 1.42
N THR A 159 -20.34 -8.79 2.16
CA THR A 159 -21.02 -9.37 3.33
C THR A 159 -22.44 -8.85 3.43
N MET A 160 -23.35 -9.62 4.04
CA MET A 160 -24.75 -9.21 4.30
C MET A 160 -24.88 -8.01 5.26
N ARG A 161 -23.76 -7.55 5.84
CA ARG A 161 -23.70 -6.42 6.79
C ARG A 161 -23.05 -5.19 6.17
N THR A 162 -22.58 -5.28 4.92
CA THR A 162 -22.02 -4.14 4.21
C THR A 162 -23.16 -3.35 3.57
N PHE A 163 -23.23 -2.05 3.83
CA PHE A 163 -24.24 -1.17 3.26
C PHE A 163 -23.59 -0.15 2.32
N GLY A 164 -24.17 0.02 1.13
CA GLY A 164 -23.80 1.10 0.22
C GLY A 164 -22.44 0.96 -0.45
N LYS A 165 -21.79 2.11 -0.66
CA LYS A 165 -20.52 2.27 -1.42
C LYS A 165 -19.35 2.68 -0.51
N ASP A 166 -19.50 2.53 0.80
CA ASP A 166 -18.59 3.12 1.80
C ASP A 166 -17.43 2.20 2.19
N VAL A 167 -17.16 1.16 1.39
CA VAL A 167 -16.03 0.24 1.56
C VAL A 167 -14.77 0.83 0.98
#